data_AF-A0A7X7LBG8-F1
#
_entry.id   AF-A0A7X7LBG8-F1
#
_cell.length_a   1.000
_cell.length_b   1.000
_cell.length_c   1.000
_cell.angle_alpha   90.00
_cell.angle_beta   90.00
_cell.angle_gamma   90.00
#
_symmetry.space_group_name_H-M   'P 1'
#
loop_
_entity.id
_entity.type
_entity.pdbx_description
1 polymer ?
#
loop_
_entity_poly.entity_id
_entity_poly.type
_entity_poly.pdbx_seq_one_letter_code
_entity_poly.pdbx_strand_id
1 'polypeptide(L)'
;MMNTRVRSLVQGCAALAAAALLFWALHRPIPAAIVAVLGVCLLVTGQLFPRAFGVIDAALGRAVGWAGTIVAWCILAPFYLIVFTLLRLLLALAGKDPLTRAPRGTATTAWVDRHPTPRTIDDYRHLY
;
A
#
# COMPACT_ATOMS: atom_id res chain seq x y z
N MET A 1 -5.49 23.87 -8.41
CA MET A 1 -6.29 23.51 -7.21
C MET A 1 -7.74 23.37 -7.63
N MET A 2 -8.31 22.17 -7.58
CA MET A 2 -9.72 21.95 -7.96
C MET A 2 -10.64 22.60 -6.91
N ASN A 3 -11.66 23.33 -7.37
CA ASN A 3 -12.57 24.08 -6.51
C ASN A 3 -13.34 23.10 -5.59
N THR A 4 -13.51 23.42 -4.30
CA THR A 4 -14.11 22.51 -3.30
C THR A 4 -15.51 22.04 -3.70
N ARG A 5 -16.27 22.90 -4.39
CA ARG A 5 -17.59 22.59 -4.95
C ARG A 5 -17.59 21.52 -6.04
N VAL A 6 -16.54 21.47 -6.87
CA VAL A 6 -16.41 20.46 -7.92
C VAL A 6 -16.06 19.11 -7.29
N ARG A 7 -15.21 19.09 -6.26
CA ARG A 7 -14.88 17.88 -5.51
C ARG A 7 -16.11 17.28 -4.82
N SER A 8 -16.92 18.10 -4.16
CA SER A 8 -18.15 17.63 -3.51
C SER A 8 -19.18 17.11 -4.50
N LEU A 9 -19.30 17.71 -5.70
CA LEU A 9 -20.15 17.20 -6.77
C LEU A 9 -19.68 15.82 -7.25
N VAL A 10 -18.40 15.67 -7.55
CA VAL A 10 -17.84 14.40 -8.03
C VAL A 10 -18.02 13.30 -6.98
N GLN A 11 -17.66 13.56 -5.72
CA GLN A 11 -17.81 12.59 -4.64
C GLN A 11 -19.28 12.24 -4.35
N GLY A 12 -20.16 13.24 -4.34
CA GLY A 12 -21.59 13.05 -4.13
C GLY A 12 -22.26 12.25 -5.24
N CYS A 13 -22.00 12.59 -6.51
CA CYS A 13 -22.50 11.85 -7.66
C CYS A 13 -21.95 10.42 -7.70
N ALA A 14 -20.67 10.22 -7.37
CA ALA A 14 -20.09 8.88 -7.28
C ALA A 14 -20.75 8.04 -6.18
N ALA A 15 -21.03 8.63 -5.00
CA ALA A 15 -21.74 7.95 -3.93
C ALA A 15 -23.17 7.55 -4.33
N LEU A 16 -23.90 8.45 -5.00
CA LEU A 16 -25.24 8.14 -5.52
C LEU A 16 -25.21 7.05 -6.60
N ALA A 17 -24.22 7.07 -7.49
CA ALA A 17 -24.04 6.01 -8.49
C ALA A 17 -23.74 4.65 -7.82
N ALA A 18 -22.90 4.64 -6.78
CA ALA A 18 -22.63 3.44 -5.99
C ALA A 18 -23.88 2.93 -5.24
N ALA A 19 -24.69 3.83 -4.68
CA ALA A 19 -25.95 3.47 -4.05
C ALA A 19 -26.95 2.87 -5.05
N ALA A 20 -27.07 3.46 -6.24
CA ALA A 20 -27.90 2.92 -7.32
C ALA A 20 -27.43 1.52 -7.73
N LEU A 21 -26.12 1.31 -7.89
CA LEU A 21 -25.54 0.01 -8.18
C LEU A 21 -25.84 -1.02 -7.07
N LEU A 22 -25.70 -0.65 -5.80
CA LEU A 22 -26.00 -1.54 -4.68
C LEU A 22 -27.48 -1.93 -4.61
N PHE A 23 -28.37 -1.00 -4.93
CA PHE A 23 -29.81 -1.26 -4.96
C PHE A 23 -30.18 -2.19 -6.12
N TRP A 24 -29.67 -1.93 -7.33
CA TRP A 24 -30.06 -2.65 -8.55
C TRP A 24 -29.31 -3.98 -8.74
N ALA A 25 -27.99 -3.99 -8.54
CA ALA A 25 -27.19 -5.18 -8.81
C ALA A 25 -27.19 -6.16 -7.62
N LEU A 26 -27.09 -5.65 -6.39
CA LEU A 26 -26.94 -6.49 -5.19
C LEU A 26 -28.26 -6.69 -4.43
N HIS A 27 -29.34 -5.97 -4.77
CA HIS A 27 -30.64 -6.03 -4.08
C HIS A 27 -30.50 -5.86 -2.55
N ARG A 28 -29.53 -5.05 -2.10
CA ARG A 28 -29.30 -4.76 -0.68
C ARG A 28 -29.84 -3.35 -0.37
N PRO A 29 -31.13 -3.20 -0.01
CA PRO A 29 -31.76 -1.89 0.11
C PRO A 29 -31.21 -1.08 1.28
N ILE A 30 -30.86 -1.73 2.40
CA ILE A 30 -30.34 -1.09 3.60
C ILE A 30 -28.99 -0.38 3.33
N PRO A 31 -27.93 -1.05 2.85
CA PRO A 31 -26.67 -0.37 2.55
C PRO A 31 -26.80 0.65 1.42
N ALA A 32 -27.65 0.40 0.42
CA ALA A 32 -27.92 1.37 -0.64
C ALA A 32 -28.52 2.67 -0.08
N ALA A 33 -29.48 2.58 0.85
CA ALA A 33 -30.08 3.75 1.50
C ALA A 33 -29.05 4.54 2.32
N ILE A 34 -28.19 3.85 3.09
CA ILE A 34 -27.13 4.50 3.88
C ILE A 34 -26.17 5.27 2.96
N VAL A 35 -25.70 4.64 1.89
CA VAL A 35 -24.77 5.27 0.93
C VAL A 35 -25.45 6.44 0.20
N ALA A 36 -26.73 6.30 -0.15
CA ALA A 36 -27.49 7.38 -0.78
C ALA A 36 -27.61 8.60 0.14
N VAL A 37 -27.97 8.39 1.41
CA VAL A 37 -28.07 9.47 2.42
C VAL A 37 -26.72 10.16 2.60
N LEU A 38 -25.63 9.40 2.71
CA LEU A 38 -24.28 9.97 2.79
C LEU A 38 -23.93 10.79 1.55
N GLY A 39 -24.26 10.31 0.34
CA GLY A 39 -24.06 11.03 -0.91
C GLY A 39 -24.82 12.36 -0.97
N VAL A 40 -26.09 12.36 -0.56
CA VAL A 40 -26.91 13.58 -0.47
C VAL A 40 -26.33 14.53 0.57
N CYS A 41 -25.97 14.05 1.76
CA CYS A 41 -25.34 14.87 2.80
C CYS A 41 -24.05 15.53 2.30
N LEU A 42 -23.20 14.81 1.55
CA LEU A 42 -21.97 15.36 0.97
C LEU A 42 -22.26 16.45 -0.08
N LEU A 43 -23.28 16.26 -0.93
CA LEU A 43 -23.70 17.28 -1.90
C LEU A 43 -24.21 18.54 -1.19
N VAL A 44 -25.10 18.38 -0.21
CA VAL A 44 -25.71 19.49 0.52
C VAL A 44 -24.64 20.25 1.30
N THR A 45 -23.79 19.56 2.06
CA THR A 45 -22.73 20.21 2.85
C THR A 45 -21.65 20.86 1.97
N GLY A 46 -21.27 20.23 0.86
CA GLY A 46 -20.31 20.80 -0.09
C GLY A 46 -20.80 22.06 -0.81
N GLN A 47 -22.11 22.16 -1.09
CA GLN A 47 -22.70 23.32 -1.74
C GLN A 47 -23.02 24.46 -0.77
N LEU A 48 -23.64 24.16 0.37
CA LEU A 48 -24.07 25.19 1.34
C LEU A 48 -22.94 25.64 2.28
N PHE A 49 -22.02 24.75 2.66
CA PHE A 49 -21.01 25.02 3.68
C PHE A 49 -19.60 24.55 3.25
N PRO A 50 -18.99 25.20 2.23
CA PRO A 50 -17.73 24.74 1.64
C PRO A 50 -16.54 24.73 2.62
N ARG A 51 -16.57 25.59 3.66
CA ARG A 51 -15.55 25.61 4.72
C ARG A 51 -15.65 24.38 5.63
N ALA A 52 -16.86 23.99 6.01
CA ALA A 52 -17.08 22.79 6.82
C ALA A 52 -16.73 21.52 6.05
N PHE A 53 -17.10 21.47 4.77
CA PHE A 53 -16.74 20.37 3.87
C PHE A 53 -15.21 20.14 3.78
N GLY A 54 -14.42 21.22 3.71
CA GLY A 54 -12.96 21.11 3.66
C GLY A 54 -12.35 20.43 4.90
N VAL A 55 -12.89 20.69 6.10
CA VAL A 55 -12.42 20.06 7.35
C VAL A 55 -12.81 18.57 7.38
N ILE A 56 -14.04 18.26 6.97
CA ILE A 56 -14.55 16.89 6.93
C ILE A 56 -13.77 16.06 5.90
N ASP A 57 -13.55 16.57 4.69
CA ASP A 57 -12.78 15.90 3.64
C ASP A 57 -11.33 15.66 4.08
N ALA A 58 -10.71 16.61 4.78
CA ALA A 58 -9.35 16.44 5.32
C ALA A 58 -9.28 15.40 6.45
N ALA A 59 -10.31 15.31 7.30
CA ALA A 59 -10.41 14.28 8.34
C ALA A 59 -10.66 12.90 7.74
N LEU A 60 -11.58 12.81 6.78
CA LEU A 60 -11.91 11.59 6.06
C LEU A 60 -10.70 11.09 5.26
N GLY A 61 -9.99 11.98 4.57
CA GLY A 61 -8.77 11.63 3.84
C GLY A 61 -7.70 11.03 4.75
N ARG A 62 -7.53 11.55 5.98
CA ARG A 62 -6.63 10.95 6.98
C ARG A 62 -7.12 9.58 7.44
N ALA A 63 -8.41 9.43 7.74
CA ALA A 63 -8.98 8.15 8.14
C ALA A 63 -8.84 7.08 7.04
N VAL A 64 -9.11 7.45 5.79
CA VAL A 64 -8.93 6.57 4.62
C VAL A 64 -7.47 6.23 4.41
N GLY A 65 -6.54 7.17 4.61
CA GLY A 65 -5.11 6.90 4.58
C GLY A 65 -4.70 5.84 5.60
N TRP A 66 -5.11 6.01 6.86
CA TRP A 66 -4.87 5.04 7.93
C TRP A 66 -5.48 3.67 7.64
N ALA A 67 -6.75 3.63 7.22
CA ALA A 67 -7.42 2.39 6.85
C ALA A 67 -6.72 1.69 5.67
N GLY A 68 -6.29 2.46 4.66
CA GLY A 68 -5.54 1.95 3.51
C GLY A 68 -4.20 1.35 3.93
N THR A 69 -3.47 1.99 4.85
CA THR A 69 -2.24 1.44 5.42
C THR A 69 -2.52 0.13 6.17
N ILE A 70 -3.52 0.10 7.04
CA ILE A 70 -3.88 -1.12 7.79
C ILE A 70 -4.24 -2.26 6.83
N VAL A 71 -5.10 -1.99 5.85
CA VAL A 71 -5.49 -2.99 4.83
C VAL A 71 -4.27 -3.46 4.04
N ALA A 72 -3.38 -2.55 3.64
CA ALA A 72 -2.15 -2.91 2.96
C ALA A 72 -1.28 -3.84 3.81
N TRP A 73 -1.09 -3.56 5.10
CA TRP A 73 -0.37 -4.45 6.00
C TRP A 73 -1.06 -5.80 6.18
N CYS A 74 -2.38 -5.80 6.35
CA CYS A 74 -3.19 -7.01 6.49
C CYS A 74 -3.12 -7.91 5.25
N ILE A 75 -2.90 -7.37 4.06
CA ILE A 75 -2.74 -8.14 2.82
C ILE A 75 -1.27 -8.51 2.61
N LEU A 76 -0.37 -7.54 2.75
CA LEU A 76 1.05 -7.70 2.44
C LEU A 76 1.73 -8.68 3.40
N ALA A 77 1.43 -8.63 4.69
CA ALA A 77 2.04 -9.51 5.68
C ALA A 77 1.74 -11.00 5.43
N PRO A 78 0.48 -11.45 5.30
CA PRO A 78 0.21 -12.85 5.00
C PRO A 78 0.68 -13.23 3.59
N PHE A 79 0.56 -12.34 2.61
CA PHE A 79 1.08 -12.60 1.26
C PHE A 79 2.59 -12.85 1.28
N TYR A 80 3.35 -11.98 1.96
CA TYR A 80 4.78 -12.13 2.15
C TYR A 80 5.11 -13.47 2.83
N LEU A 81 4.43 -13.78 3.94
CA LEU A 81 4.66 -15.03 4.66
C LEU A 81 4.40 -16.24 3.77
N ILE A 82 3.26 -16.30 3.07
CA ILE A 82 2.92 -17.41 2.18
C ILE A 82 3.96 -17.56 1.06
N VAL A 83 4.28 -16.48 0.35
CA VAL A 83 5.19 -16.54 -0.79
C VAL A 83 6.61 -16.90 -0.36
N PHE A 84 7.14 -16.26 0.67
CA PHE A 84 8.52 -16.51 1.12
C PHE A 84 8.67 -17.87 1.80
N THR A 85 7.67 -18.34 2.54
CA THR A 85 7.70 -19.69 3.14
C THR A 85 7.66 -20.77 2.05
N LEU A 86 6.79 -20.62 1.05
CA LEU A 86 6.74 -21.53 -0.10
C LEU A 86 8.05 -21.49 -0.91
N LEU A 87 8.58 -20.30 -1.18
CA LEU A 87 9.84 -20.15 -1.90
C LEU A 87 11.00 -20.81 -1.14
N ARG A 88 11.08 -20.60 0.18
CA ARG A 88 12.08 -21.27 1.04
C ARG A 88 11.93 -22.78 0.99
N LEU A 89 10.70 -23.30 1.07
CA LEU A 89 10.43 -24.73 0.96
C LEU A 89 10.94 -25.27 -0.39
N LEU A 90 10.60 -24.61 -1.50
CA LEU A 90 11.08 -25.02 -2.83
C LEU A 90 12.61 -25.00 -2.95
N LEU A 91 13.27 -23.97 -2.43
CA LEU A 91 14.74 -23.88 -2.43
C LEU A 91 15.38 -24.97 -1.56
N ALA A 92 14.77 -25.28 -0.41
CA ALA A 92 15.21 -26.37 0.46
C ALA A 92 15.08 -27.72 -0.23
N LEU A 93 13.96 -28.00 -0.90
CA LEU A 93 13.79 -29.23 -1.70
C LEU A 93 14.76 -29.30 -2.89
N ALA A 94 15.11 -28.17 -3.50
CA ALA A 94 16.07 -28.10 -4.60
C ALA A 94 17.55 -28.20 -4.14
N GLY A 95 17.83 -28.26 -2.83
CA GLY A 95 19.18 -28.25 -2.28
C GLY A 95 19.95 -26.94 -2.54
N LYS A 96 19.24 -25.86 -2.89
CA LYS A 96 19.80 -24.56 -3.25
C LYS A 96 19.48 -23.48 -2.22
N ASP A 97 19.13 -23.85 -0.98
CA ASP A 97 18.82 -22.88 0.06
C ASP A 97 20.07 -22.05 0.41
N PRO A 98 20.13 -20.76 0.00
CA PRO A 98 21.29 -19.91 0.22
C PRO A 98 21.39 -19.44 1.67
N LEU A 99 20.32 -19.64 2.47
CA LEU A 99 20.24 -19.28 3.88
C LEU A 99 20.75 -20.39 4.80
N THR A 100 20.91 -21.62 4.28
CA THR A 100 21.65 -22.71 4.94
C THR A 100 23.16 -22.51 4.97
N ARG A 101 23.66 -21.27 4.84
CA ARG A 101 25.01 -20.98 5.33
C ARG A 101 25.02 -21.41 6.80
N ALA A 102 25.75 -22.49 7.08
CA ALA A 102 26.03 -22.90 8.45
C ALA A 102 26.40 -21.63 9.23
N PRO A 103 25.84 -21.39 10.44
CA PRO A 103 26.27 -20.29 11.28
C PRO A 103 27.78 -20.38 11.30
N ARG A 104 28.47 -19.40 10.68
CA ARG A 104 29.89 -19.49 10.37
C ARG A 104 30.57 -19.89 11.67
N GLY A 105 31.02 -21.15 11.74
CA GLY A 105 31.66 -21.68 12.92
C GLY A 105 32.75 -20.72 13.31
N THR A 106 32.63 -20.13 14.50
CA THR A 106 33.68 -19.35 15.17
C THR A 106 34.29 -18.15 14.43
N ALA A 107 33.80 -17.74 13.26
CA ALA A 107 34.38 -16.62 12.52
C ALA A 107 33.93 -15.29 13.14
N THR A 108 34.87 -14.58 13.76
CA THR A 108 34.66 -13.27 14.41
C THR A 108 34.25 -12.17 13.45
N THR A 109 34.47 -12.32 12.14
CA THR A 109 34.09 -11.30 11.15
C THR A 109 33.61 -11.91 9.83
N ALA A 110 32.80 -11.14 9.08
CA ALA A 110 32.37 -11.52 7.74
C ALA A 110 33.44 -11.26 6.66
N TRP A 111 34.54 -10.61 7.03
CA TRP A 111 35.64 -10.26 6.16
C TRP A 111 36.45 -11.51 5.81
N VAL A 112 36.87 -11.57 4.56
CA VAL A 112 37.82 -12.57 4.09
C VAL A 112 39.12 -11.83 3.88
N ASP A 113 40.18 -12.25 4.57
CA ASP A 113 41.52 -11.72 4.32
C ASP A 113 41.87 -12.03 2.86
N ARG A 114 41.92 -10.97 2.04
CA ARG A 114 42.42 -11.06 0.68
C ARG A 114 43.90 -10.70 0.72
N HIS A 115 44.73 -11.57 0.16
CA HIS A 115 46.13 -11.22 -0.07
C HIS A 115 46.20 -9.94 -0.92
N PRO A 116 47.04 -8.96 -0.54
CA PRO A 116 47.22 -7.75 -1.32
C PRO A 116 47.76 -8.15 -2.70
N THR A 117 46.92 -8.03 -3.72
CA THR A 117 47.39 -8.12 -5.09
C THR A 117 48.19 -6.85 -5.40
N PRO A 118 49.43 -6.96 -5.94
CA PRO A 118 50.18 -5.80 -6.39
C PRO A 118 49.35 -5.09 -7.46
N ARG A 119 48.79 -3.92 -7.13
CA ARG A 119 48.07 -3.10 -8.09
C ARG A 119 49.05 -2.22 -8.84
N THR A 120 49.00 -2.28 -10.15
CA THR A 120 49.82 -1.43 -11.02
C THR A 120 49.09 -0.11 -11.26
N ILE A 121 49.82 0.97 -11.58
CA ILE A 121 49.21 2.27 -11.88
C ILE A 121 48.17 2.18 -13.02
N ASP A 122 48.39 1.27 -13.98
CA ASP A 122 47.44 1.01 -15.07
C ASP A 122 46.08 0.47 -14.59
N ASP A 123 46.01 -0.23 -13.45
CA ASP A 123 44.74 -0.74 -12.90
C ASP A 123 43.80 0.41 -12.47
N TYR A 124 44.35 1.59 -12.19
CA TYR A 124 43.58 2.78 -11.80
C TYR A 124 43.10 3.61 -12.99
N ARG A 125 43.66 3.41 -14.18
CA ARG A 125 43.29 4.19 -15.38
C ARG A 125 41.91 3.86 -15.93
N HIS A 126 41.32 2.73 -15.53
CA HIS A 126 40.01 2.28 -16.00
C HIS A 126 38.84 2.69 -15.09
N LEU A 127 39.10 3.45 -14.01
CA LEU A 127 38.08 3.86 -13.03
C LEU A 127 37.59 5.31 -13.21
N TYR A 128 38.13 6.04 -14.18
CA TYR A 128 37.75 7.41 -14.56
C TYR A 128 37.62 7.51 -16.07
#